data_AF-A0A2V9JWM6-F1
#
_entry.id   AF-A0A2V9JWM6-F1
#
_cell.length_a   1.000
_cell.length_b   1.000
_cell.length_c   1.000
_cell.angle_alpha   90.00
_cell.angle_beta   90.00
_cell.angle_gamma   90.00
#
_symmetry.space_group_name_H-M   'P 1'
#
loop_
_entity.id
_entity.type
_entity.pdbx_description
1 polymer ?
#
loop_
_entity_poly.entity_id
_entity_poly.type
_entity_poly.pdbx_seq_one_letter_code
_entity_poly.pdbx_strand_id
1 'polypeptide(L)'
;MPARLVAAALGVALAAAAEGAFWRDARNLTLLGIERLADNDFAEAVPLLEEALRRQPGSPLGEAWLAHAFHLARRLDEAAAHYARVLRLEPARLPDAAQRQAILRHAPRVFQVKSDPFGLLAAVAVHHPEEPLISYHFFWEDDIDFPADNDPSDHELVWVRYDPGTGKLRDFYTYFHGRILQSPEAVREASAHGERPRVDVQWGKHGSLPEGWQQLALTPNLGDVERKYLEVGRAGTLRDYNFATYRKLHDEGREQASHPRTAAWPVRFEGSWDDFIRFDREVPYRDRLLAGGALAVSRWNNAVLQQRSLAFNFRPKTEWPDRRAAGSTLDDELERRVGAASEGIMGREEARDLRERACSATDRFAARIRAARPAPAFELPALSLFRP
;
A
#
# COMPACT_ATOMS: atom_id res chain seq x y z
N MET A 1 -31.94 -7.69 -49.09
CA MET A 1 -31.36 -6.90 -47.96
C MET A 1 -31.69 -7.38 -46.52
N PRO A 2 -32.43 -8.46 -46.21
CA PRO A 2 -32.75 -8.79 -44.80
C PRO A 2 -31.65 -9.57 -44.05
N ALA A 3 -30.80 -10.34 -44.75
CA ALA A 3 -29.80 -11.20 -44.10
C ALA A 3 -28.69 -10.43 -43.35
N ARG A 4 -28.30 -9.24 -43.82
CA ARG A 4 -27.27 -8.40 -43.16
C ARG A 4 -27.77 -7.75 -41.86
N LEU A 5 -29.05 -7.38 -41.80
CA LEU A 5 -29.66 -6.80 -40.60
C LEU A 5 -29.85 -7.85 -39.49
N VAL A 6 -30.24 -9.07 -39.86
CA VAL A 6 -30.39 -10.19 -38.92
C VAL A 6 -29.04 -10.64 -38.36
N ALA A 7 -28.00 -10.73 -39.20
CA ALA A 7 -26.64 -11.06 -38.74
C ALA A 7 -26.05 -9.99 -37.80
N ALA A 8 -26.29 -8.70 -38.08
CA ALA A 8 -25.87 -7.62 -37.21
C ALA A 8 -26.59 -7.64 -35.85
N ALA A 9 -27.91 -7.89 -35.83
CA ALA A 9 -28.69 -7.98 -34.59
C ALA A 9 -28.31 -9.19 -33.72
N LEU A 10 -28.05 -10.35 -34.33
CA LEU A 10 -27.52 -11.54 -33.65
C LEU A 10 -26.12 -11.29 -33.07
N GLY A 11 -25.25 -10.60 -33.82
CA GLY A 11 -23.92 -10.20 -33.33
C GLY A 11 -23.99 -9.30 -32.10
N VAL A 12 -24.88 -8.31 -32.10
CA VAL A 12 -25.09 -7.41 -30.94
C VAL A 12 -25.64 -8.16 -29.73
N ALA A 13 -26.61 -9.07 -29.92
CA ALA A 13 -27.19 -9.84 -28.83
C ALA A 13 -26.18 -10.82 -28.20
N LEU A 14 -25.36 -11.50 -29.03
CA LEU A 14 -24.29 -12.38 -28.54
C LEU A 14 -23.20 -11.60 -27.81
N ALA A 15 -22.82 -10.42 -28.30
CA ALA A 15 -21.87 -9.53 -27.62
C ALA A 15 -22.41 -9.08 -26.25
N ALA A 16 -23.68 -8.65 -26.17
CA ALA A 16 -24.30 -8.25 -24.91
C ALA A 16 -24.45 -9.42 -23.90
N ALA A 17 -24.72 -10.64 -24.39
CA ALA A 17 -24.77 -11.83 -23.55
C ALA A 17 -23.38 -12.23 -23.03
N ALA A 18 -22.35 -12.14 -23.87
CA ALA A 18 -20.97 -12.39 -23.49
C ALA A 18 -20.44 -11.34 -22.50
N GLU A 19 -20.76 -10.07 -22.71
CA GLU A 19 -20.47 -8.97 -21.78
C GLU A 19 -21.18 -9.20 -20.43
N GLY A 20 -22.46 -9.62 -20.47
CA GLY A 20 -23.20 -9.99 -19.27
C GLY A 20 -22.65 -11.22 -18.55
N ALA A 21 -22.02 -12.16 -19.26
CA ALA A 21 -21.36 -13.33 -18.66
C ALA A 21 -19.99 -12.99 -18.06
N PHE A 22 -19.25 -12.07 -18.67
CA PHE A 22 -17.98 -11.57 -18.14
C PHE A 22 -18.16 -10.97 -16.75
N TRP A 23 -19.16 -10.10 -16.59
CA TRP A 23 -19.50 -9.50 -15.30
C TRP A 23 -20.26 -10.43 -14.35
N ARG A 24 -20.44 -11.73 -14.66
CA ARG A 24 -20.91 -12.74 -13.70
C ARG A 24 -19.79 -13.29 -12.83
N ASP A 25 -18.55 -13.24 -13.31
CA ASP A 25 -17.40 -13.68 -12.55
C ASP A 25 -17.07 -12.70 -11.41
N ALA A 26 -16.95 -13.21 -10.19
CA ALA A 26 -16.54 -12.43 -9.02
C ALA A 26 -15.15 -11.83 -9.20
N ARG A 27 -14.27 -12.49 -9.94
CA ARG A 27 -12.91 -12.02 -10.20
C ARG A 27 -12.90 -10.74 -11.01
N ASN A 28 -13.69 -10.66 -12.08
CA ASN A 28 -13.75 -9.44 -12.92
C ASN A 28 -14.30 -8.24 -12.17
N LEU A 29 -15.26 -8.47 -11.26
CA LEU A 29 -15.76 -7.43 -10.36
C LEU A 29 -14.69 -6.98 -9.35
N THR A 30 -13.89 -7.91 -8.85
CA THR A 30 -12.76 -7.61 -7.96
C THR A 30 -11.74 -6.71 -8.68
N LEU A 31 -11.34 -7.08 -9.90
CA LEU A 31 -10.42 -6.29 -10.72
C LEU A 31 -10.94 -4.88 -10.99
N LEU A 32 -12.21 -4.74 -11.36
CA LEU A 32 -12.80 -3.42 -11.59
C LEU A 32 -12.89 -2.61 -10.28
N GLY A 33 -13.25 -3.24 -9.16
CA GLY A 33 -13.28 -2.60 -7.85
C GLY A 33 -11.90 -2.07 -7.46
N ILE A 34 -10.85 -2.84 -7.70
CA ILE A 34 -9.45 -2.46 -7.47
C ILE A 34 -9.03 -1.27 -8.35
N GLU A 35 -9.41 -1.25 -9.63
CA GLU A 35 -9.15 -0.09 -10.50
C GLU A 35 -9.84 1.17 -9.98
N ARG A 36 -11.08 1.05 -9.48
CA ARG A 36 -11.78 2.18 -8.86
C ARG A 36 -11.10 2.64 -7.57
N LEU A 37 -10.55 1.72 -6.77
CA LEU A 37 -9.72 2.11 -5.62
C LEU A 37 -8.48 2.88 -6.04
N ALA A 38 -7.81 2.49 -7.12
CA ALA A 38 -6.66 3.21 -7.65
C ALA A 38 -7.01 4.65 -8.07
N ASP A 39 -8.23 4.87 -8.58
CA ASP A 39 -8.76 6.19 -8.91
C ASP A 39 -9.30 6.96 -7.66
N ASN A 40 -9.22 6.38 -6.45
CA ASN A 40 -9.86 6.85 -5.21
C ASN A 40 -11.39 6.97 -5.30
N ASP A 41 -12.03 6.26 -6.23
CA ASP A 41 -13.48 6.21 -6.37
C ASP A 41 -14.07 5.11 -5.47
N PHE A 42 -14.09 5.39 -4.17
CA PHE A 42 -14.63 4.47 -3.16
C PHE A 42 -16.13 4.22 -3.34
N ALA A 43 -16.85 5.17 -3.95
CA ALA A 43 -18.29 5.07 -4.17
C ALA A 43 -18.64 3.99 -5.20
N GLU A 44 -17.79 3.80 -6.23
CA GLU A 44 -17.91 2.68 -7.16
C GLU A 44 -17.18 1.42 -6.68
N ALA A 45 -15.99 1.56 -6.09
CA ALA A 45 -15.16 0.43 -5.69
C ALA A 45 -15.83 -0.49 -4.66
N VAL A 46 -16.39 0.09 -3.59
CA VAL A 46 -16.97 -0.69 -2.48
C VAL A 46 -18.13 -1.59 -2.96
N PRO A 47 -19.16 -1.08 -3.67
CA PRO A 47 -20.24 -1.94 -4.17
C PRO A 47 -19.77 -3.05 -5.11
N LEU A 48 -18.73 -2.81 -5.92
CA LEU A 48 -18.16 -3.84 -6.80
C LEU A 48 -17.51 -4.97 -6.01
N LEU A 49 -16.75 -4.63 -4.96
CA LEU A 49 -16.09 -5.59 -4.08
C LEU A 49 -17.10 -6.33 -3.20
N GLU A 50 -18.15 -5.67 -2.72
CA GLU A 50 -19.28 -6.31 -2.02
C GLU A 50 -20.01 -7.32 -2.92
N GLU A 51 -20.25 -6.97 -4.19
CA GLU A 51 -20.84 -7.88 -5.18
C GLU A 51 -19.94 -9.08 -5.47
N ALA A 52 -18.64 -8.85 -5.65
CA ALA A 52 -17.66 -9.90 -5.85
C ALA A 52 -17.67 -10.89 -4.68
N LEU A 53 -17.57 -10.38 -3.44
CA LEU A 53 -17.58 -11.20 -2.23
C LEU A 53 -18.92 -11.93 -2.03
N ARG A 54 -20.06 -11.34 -2.39
CA ARG A 54 -21.36 -12.03 -2.31
C ARG A 54 -21.45 -13.24 -3.23
N ARG A 55 -20.77 -13.19 -4.37
CA ARG A 55 -20.72 -14.30 -5.34
C ARG A 55 -19.71 -15.37 -4.96
N GLN A 56 -18.68 -14.99 -4.23
CA GLN A 56 -17.68 -15.91 -3.69
C GLN A 56 -17.56 -15.73 -2.17
N PRO A 57 -18.58 -16.13 -1.40
CA PRO A 57 -18.55 -15.97 0.05
C PRO A 57 -17.42 -16.79 0.66
N GLY A 58 -16.79 -16.23 1.71
CA GLY A 58 -15.68 -16.89 2.40
C GLY A 58 -14.32 -16.79 1.70
N SER A 59 -14.18 -15.91 0.71
CA SER A 59 -12.89 -15.60 0.07
C SER A 59 -12.04 -14.67 0.95
N PRO A 60 -10.89 -15.10 1.49
CA PRO A 60 -9.99 -14.22 2.26
C PRO A 60 -9.52 -13.03 1.42
N LEU A 61 -9.22 -13.25 0.14
CA LEU A 61 -8.84 -12.22 -0.81
C LEU A 61 -9.93 -11.16 -0.99
N GLY A 62 -11.19 -11.59 -1.18
CA GLY A 62 -12.33 -10.68 -1.30
C GLY A 62 -12.58 -9.87 -0.03
N GLU A 63 -12.47 -10.52 1.15
CA GLU A 63 -12.55 -9.84 2.45
C GLU A 63 -11.41 -8.83 2.64
N ALA A 64 -10.18 -9.16 2.21
CA ALA A 64 -9.01 -8.30 2.35
C ALA A 64 -9.09 -7.05 1.44
N TRP A 65 -9.51 -7.21 0.19
CA TRP A 65 -9.74 -6.07 -0.71
C TRP A 65 -10.86 -5.15 -0.23
N LEU A 66 -11.95 -5.71 0.29
CA LEU A 66 -13.05 -4.92 0.83
C LEU A 66 -12.65 -4.22 2.14
N ALA A 67 -11.86 -4.88 3.01
CA ALA A 67 -11.27 -4.24 4.18
C ALA A 67 -10.38 -3.05 3.78
N HIS A 68 -9.52 -3.26 2.78
CA HIS A 68 -8.64 -2.22 2.25
C HIS A 68 -9.43 -1.03 1.68
N ALA A 69 -10.48 -1.30 0.90
CA ALA A 69 -11.39 -0.28 0.37
C ALA A 69 -12.01 0.58 1.47
N PHE A 70 -12.56 -0.06 2.51
CA PHE A 70 -13.13 0.66 3.65
C PHE A 70 -12.07 1.45 4.42
N HIS A 71 -10.87 0.89 4.57
CA HIS A 71 -9.78 1.52 5.30
C HIS A 71 -9.33 2.82 4.61
N LEU A 72 -9.11 2.79 3.28
CA LEU A 72 -8.81 3.99 2.50
C LEU A 72 -9.96 5.00 2.50
N ALA A 73 -11.21 4.53 2.52
CA ALA A 73 -12.40 5.38 2.63
C ALA A 73 -12.68 5.92 4.04
N ARG A 74 -11.77 5.71 5.01
CA ARG A 74 -11.90 6.11 6.43
C ARG A 74 -13.11 5.48 7.17
N ARG A 75 -13.63 4.37 6.66
CA ARG A 75 -14.70 3.57 7.24
C ARG A 75 -14.09 2.47 8.13
N LEU A 76 -13.50 2.90 9.24
CA LEU A 76 -12.59 2.07 10.04
C LEU A 76 -13.28 0.90 10.75
N ASP A 77 -14.54 1.06 11.15
CA ASP A 77 -15.33 0.00 11.78
C ASP A 77 -15.61 -1.14 10.79
N GLU A 78 -16.01 -0.80 9.57
CA GLU A 78 -16.22 -1.78 8.50
C GLU A 78 -14.90 -2.45 8.09
N ALA A 79 -13.82 -1.67 7.95
CA ALA A 79 -12.49 -2.21 7.69
C ALA A 79 -12.07 -3.23 8.76
N ALA A 80 -12.26 -2.88 10.04
CA ALA A 80 -11.99 -3.77 11.18
C ALA A 80 -12.79 -5.07 11.10
N ALA A 81 -14.09 -4.97 10.81
CA ALA A 81 -14.95 -6.14 10.69
C ALA A 81 -14.48 -7.09 9.59
N HIS A 82 -14.06 -6.56 8.44
CA HIS A 82 -13.53 -7.34 7.31
C HIS A 82 -12.15 -7.92 7.61
N TYR A 83 -11.20 -7.15 8.16
CA TYR A 83 -9.90 -7.68 8.60
C TYR A 83 -10.04 -8.80 9.63
N ALA A 84 -11.01 -8.68 10.55
CA ALA A 84 -11.32 -9.75 11.50
C ALA A 84 -11.82 -11.02 10.81
N ARG A 85 -12.55 -10.93 9.67
CA ARG A 85 -12.94 -12.13 8.91
C ARG A 85 -11.77 -12.73 8.17
N VAL A 86 -10.89 -11.90 7.58
CA VAL A 86 -9.63 -12.36 6.97
C VAL A 86 -8.88 -13.24 7.97
N LEU A 87 -8.67 -12.76 9.20
CA LEU A 87 -7.97 -13.54 10.24
C LEU A 87 -8.79 -14.69 10.86
N ARG A 88 -10.10 -14.80 10.59
CA ARG A 88 -10.89 -16.01 10.93
C ARG A 88 -10.76 -17.08 9.87
N LEU A 89 -10.74 -16.69 8.60
CA LEU A 89 -10.57 -17.60 7.47
C LEU A 89 -9.13 -18.08 7.38
N GLU A 90 -8.17 -17.18 7.57
CA GLU A 90 -6.74 -17.46 7.57
C GLU A 90 -6.07 -16.86 8.82
N PRO A 91 -6.06 -17.62 9.94
CA PRO A 91 -5.51 -17.14 11.19
C PRO A 91 -4.01 -16.82 11.10
N ALA A 92 -3.66 -15.62 11.54
CA ALA A 92 -2.26 -15.31 11.85
C ALA A 92 -1.79 -16.16 13.04
N ARG A 93 -0.51 -16.50 13.06
CA ARG A 93 0.13 -17.28 14.13
C ARG A 93 1.38 -16.57 14.64
N LEU A 94 1.85 -16.97 15.81
CA LEU A 94 3.17 -16.57 16.28
C LEU A 94 4.24 -17.28 15.41
N PRO A 95 5.39 -16.63 15.14
CA PRO A 95 6.51 -17.29 14.48
C PRO A 95 7.03 -18.45 15.32
N ASP A 96 7.37 -19.55 14.65
CA ASP A 96 8.16 -20.60 15.29
C ASP A 96 9.62 -20.14 15.53
N ALA A 97 10.43 -20.99 16.14
CA ALA A 97 11.82 -20.65 16.47
C ALA A 97 12.66 -20.29 15.23
N ALA A 98 12.48 -21.00 14.12
CA ALA A 98 13.23 -20.78 12.88
C ALA A 98 12.80 -19.47 12.20
N GLN A 99 11.50 -19.22 12.13
CA GLN A 99 10.95 -17.96 11.60
C GLN A 99 11.35 -16.78 12.46
N ARG A 100 11.28 -16.90 13.79
CA ARG A 100 11.76 -15.87 14.72
C ARG A 100 13.25 -15.59 14.54
N GLN A 101 14.07 -16.62 14.36
CA GLN A 101 15.50 -16.46 14.08
C GLN A 101 15.73 -15.74 12.74
N ALA A 102 14.98 -16.09 11.70
CA ALA A 102 15.06 -15.44 10.39
C ALA A 102 14.69 -13.95 10.48
N ILE A 103 13.58 -13.62 11.15
CA ILE A 103 13.15 -12.24 11.41
C ILE A 103 14.27 -11.45 12.10
N LEU A 104 14.86 -12.00 13.16
CA LEU A 104 15.88 -11.27 13.92
C LEU A 104 17.23 -11.19 13.19
N ARG A 105 17.58 -12.20 12.38
CA ARG A 105 18.80 -12.21 11.57
C ARG A 105 18.75 -11.15 10.47
N HIS A 106 17.59 -11.02 9.83
CA HIS A 106 17.41 -10.17 8.66
C HIS A 106 16.79 -8.80 8.96
N ALA A 107 16.55 -8.49 10.25
CA ALA A 107 16.06 -7.18 10.66
C ALA A 107 16.97 -6.06 10.13
N PRO A 108 16.43 -5.08 9.39
CA PRO A 108 17.22 -4.07 8.71
C PRO A 108 17.99 -3.19 9.70
N ARG A 109 19.07 -2.57 9.23
CA ARG A 109 19.70 -1.42 9.89
C ARG A 109 19.08 -0.17 9.29
N VAL A 110 18.37 0.59 10.12
CA VAL A 110 17.57 1.74 9.66
C VAL A 110 18.29 3.00 10.08
N PHE A 111 18.47 3.94 9.15
CA PHE A 111 19.18 5.19 9.38
C PHE A 111 18.32 6.37 8.94
N GLN A 112 18.24 7.39 9.80
CA GLN A 112 17.64 8.68 9.49
C GLN A 112 18.72 9.75 9.37
N VAL A 113 18.36 10.88 8.77
CA VAL A 113 19.12 12.12 8.91
C VAL A 113 19.03 12.56 10.37
N LYS A 114 20.15 13.00 10.96
CA LYS A 114 20.21 13.36 12.39
C LYS A 114 19.16 14.38 12.83
N SER A 115 18.84 15.34 11.97
CA SER A 115 17.85 16.39 12.22
C SER A 115 16.40 15.98 11.93
N ASP A 116 16.14 14.72 11.60
CA ASP A 116 14.77 14.25 11.37
C ASP A 116 13.95 14.36 12.67
N PRO A 117 12.80 15.06 12.65
CA PRO A 117 12.04 15.33 13.87
C PRO A 117 11.17 14.15 14.33
N PHE A 118 10.96 13.13 13.50
CA PHE A 118 9.98 12.08 13.75
C PHE A 118 10.63 10.79 14.25
N GLY A 119 10.23 10.41 15.46
CA GLY A 119 10.63 9.15 16.09
C GLY A 119 9.90 7.93 15.51
N LEU A 120 10.44 6.75 15.80
CA LEU A 120 9.76 5.48 15.52
C LEU A 120 8.80 5.14 16.68
N LEU A 121 7.50 5.12 16.40
CA LEU A 121 6.42 4.74 17.32
C LEU A 121 6.37 3.22 17.52
N ALA A 122 6.32 2.46 16.43
CA ALA A 122 6.16 1.01 16.48
C ALA A 122 7.01 0.29 15.42
N ALA A 123 7.37 -0.95 15.74
CA ALA A 123 8.08 -1.88 14.87
C ALA A 123 7.31 -3.20 14.84
N VAL A 124 6.96 -3.65 13.64
CA VAL A 124 6.28 -4.93 13.42
C VAL A 124 6.99 -5.72 12.34
N ALA A 125 7.17 -7.02 12.54
CA ALA A 125 7.68 -7.91 11.51
C ALA A 125 6.70 -9.05 11.27
N VAL A 126 6.37 -9.31 9.99
CA VAL A 126 5.50 -10.41 9.59
C VAL A 126 6.27 -11.32 8.63
N HIS A 127 6.33 -12.61 8.96
CA HIS A 127 6.94 -13.63 8.11
C HIS A 127 5.85 -14.29 7.25
N HIS A 128 6.14 -14.51 5.97
CA HIS A 128 5.21 -15.18 5.06
C HIS A 128 5.10 -16.68 5.41
N PRO A 129 3.90 -17.27 5.52
CA PRO A 129 3.75 -18.63 6.05
C PRO A 129 4.44 -19.73 5.22
N GLU A 130 4.61 -19.50 3.91
CA GLU A 130 5.07 -20.50 2.95
C GLU A 130 6.31 -20.07 2.16
N GLU A 131 6.78 -18.84 2.35
CA GLU A 131 7.92 -18.32 1.61
C GLU A 131 8.98 -17.82 2.59
N PRO A 132 10.27 -17.90 2.24
CA PRO A 132 11.34 -17.29 3.02
C PRO A 132 11.36 -15.77 2.76
N LEU A 133 10.26 -15.11 3.11
CA LEU A 133 9.98 -13.70 2.86
C LEU A 133 9.46 -13.06 4.14
N ILE A 134 9.95 -11.87 4.46
CA ILE A 134 9.65 -11.15 5.70
C ILE A 134 9.34 -9.70 5.34
N SER A 135 8.24 -9.17 5.85
CA SER A 135 7.94 -7.74 5.84
C SER A 135 8.37 -7.12 7.18
N TYR A 136 8.96 -5.94 7.12
CA TYR A 136 9.31 -5.12 8.27
C TYR A 136 8.62 -3.78 8.12
N HIS A 137 7.76 -3.47 9.08
CA HIS A 137 6.96 -2.26 9.10
C HIS A 137 7.53 -1.26 10.10
N PHE A 138 7.61 -0.01 9.68
CA PHE A 138 8.03 1.17 10.42
C PHE A 138 6.84 2.09 10.59
N PHE A 139 6.52 2.48 11.82
CA PHE A 139 5.49 3.49 12.08
C PHE A 139 6.17 4.70 12.69
N TRP A 140 6.37 5.74 11.88
CA TRP A 140 6.97 7.00 12.29
C TRP A 140 5.91 7.92 12.90
N GLU A 141 6.33 8.88 13.71
CA GLU A 141 5.41 9.79 14.39
C GLU A 141 4.46 10.54 13.45
N ASP A 142 4.92 11.01 12.28
CA ASP A 142 4.07 11.67 11.28
C ASP A 142 4.81 11.83 9.93
N ASP A 143 4.19 12.46 8.92
CA ASP A 143 4.82 12.98 7.70
C ASP A 143 4.69 14.52 7.69
N ILE A 144 5.80 15.21 7.42
CA ILE A 144 5.89 16.68 7.40
C ILE A 144 4.91 17.35 6.43
N ASP A 145 4.46 16.65 5.38
CA ASP A 145 3.58 17.20 4.34
C ASP A 145 2.08 16.94 4.57
N PHE A 146 1.71 16.06 5.52
CA PHE A 146 0.31 15.64 5.69
C PHE A 146 -0.24 15.82 7.12
N PRO A 147 -0.01 16.96 7.80
CA PRO A 147 -0.42 17.14 9.21
C PRO A 147 -1.93 17.06 9.48
N ALA A 148 -2.76 17.05 8.44
CA ALA A 148 -4.23 17.12 8.54
C ALA A 148 -4.94 15.86 8.01
N ASP A 149 -4.21 14.83 7.56
CA ASP A 149 -4.85 13.59 7.09
C ASP A 149 -5.44 12.73 8.24
N ASN A 150 -5.09 13.09 9.48
CA ASN A 150 -5.50 12.41 10.71
C ASN A 150 -5.07 10.95 10.76
N ASP A 151 -4.02 10.58 10.03
CA ASP A 151 -3.28 9.38 10.36
C ASP A 151 -2.40 9.66 11.60
N PRO A 152 -2.30 8.71 12.54
CA PRO A 152 -1.54 8.89 13.78
C PRO A 152 -0.06 8.52 13.61
N SER A 153 0.32 8.04 12.43
CA SER A 153 1.67 7.63 12.09
C SER A 153 1.84 7.58 10.59
N ASP A 154 3.03 7.92 10.11
CA ASP A 154 3.45 7.56 8.77
C ASP A 154 3.96 6.11 8.74
N HIS A 155 3.36 5.29 7.89
CA HIS A 155 3.62 3.85 7.84
C HIS A 155 4.53 3.54 6.66
N GLU A 156 5.75 3.06 6.90
CA GLU A 156 6.70 2.63 5.88
C GLU A 156 7.06 1.16 6.02
N LEU A 157 7.53 0.52 4.95
CA LEU A 157 7.87 -0.90 5.00
C LEU A 157 8.94 -1.33 4.00
N VAL A 158 9.62 -2.41 4.35
CA VAL A 158 10.60 -3.10 3.51
C VAL A 158 10.35 -4.61 3.56
N TRP A 159 10.84 -5.32 2.55
CA TRP A 159 10.76 -6.77 2.51
C TRP A 159 12.12 -7.41 2.29
N VAL A 160 12.37 -8.52 2.97
CA VAL A 160 13.58 -9.33 2.82
C VAL A 160 13.18 -10.72 2.36
N ARG A 161 13.75 -11.16 1.24
CA ARG A 161 13.76 -12.57 0.84
C ARG A 161 15.10 -13.20 1.18
N TYR A 162 15.08 -14.41 1.69
CA TYR A 162 16.28 -15.15 2.05
C TYR A 162 16.24 -16.59 1.54
N ASP A 163 17.38 -17.25 1.61
CA ASP A 163 17.54 -18.66 1.30
C ASP A 163 17.44 -19.47 2.61
N PRO A 164 16.44 -20.35 2.78
CA PRO A 164 16.25 -21.05 4.04
C PRO A 164 17.34 -22.09 4.33
N GLY A 165 18.06 -22.58 3.31
CA GLY A 165 19.14 -23.55 3.49
C GLY A 165 20.46 -22.92 3.93
N THR A 166 20.76 -21.72 3.44
CA THR A 166 22.02 -21.01 3.71
C THR A 166 21.86 -19.83 4.68
N GLY A 167 20.64 -19.36 4.91
CA GLY A 167 20.33 -18.17 5.71
C GLY A 167 20.84 -16.86 5.08
N LYS A 168 21.16 -16.87 3.78
CA LYS A 168 21.65 -15.70 3.04
C LYS A 168 20.50 -14.88 2.47
N LEU A 169 20.64 -13.56 2.52
CA LEU A 169 19.71 -12.66 1.87
C LEU A 169 19.80 -12.85 0.34
N ARG A 170 18.63 -12.89 -0.32
CA ARG A 170 18.50 -13.04 -1.76
C ARG A 170 18.02 -11.77 -2.43
N ASP A 171 16.95 -11.19 -1.91
CA ASP A 171 16.34 -9.99 -2.45
C ASP A 171 15.99 -9.02 -1.30
N PHE A 172 16.12 -7.73 -1.59
CA PHE A 172 15.72 -6.67 -0.69
C PHE A 172 14.85 -5.66 -1.44
N TYR A 173 13.72 -5.31 -0.84
CA TYR A 173 12.73 -4.41 -1.41
C TYR A 173 12.43 -3.30 -0.42
N THR A 174 12.31 -2.05 -0.89
CA THR A 174 11.83 -0.95 -0.07
C THR A 174 10.60 -0.30 -0.69
N TYR A 175 9.69 0.18 0.16
CA TYR A 175 8.62 1.06 -0.26
C TYR A 175 9.10 2.51 -0.29
N PHE A 176 8.84 3.20 -1.40
CA PHE A 176 9.22 4.60 -1.58
C PHE A 176 8.11 5.32 -2.36
N HIS A 177 7.33 6.17 -1.69
CA HIS A 177 6.33 7.05 -2.34
C HIS A 177 5.47 6.32 -3.38
N GLY A 178 4.83 5.23 -2.96
CA GLY A 178 3.97 4.41 -3.83
C GLY A 178 4.69 3.40 -4.71
N ARG A 179 6.03 3.34 -4.68
CA ARG A 179 6.85 2.48 -5.54
C ARG A 179 7.59 1.43 -4.72
N ILE A 180 7.85 0.28 -5.33
CA ILE A 180 8.70 -0.76 -4.77
C ILE A 180 10.06 -0.69 -5.45
N LEU A 181 11.09 -0.40 -4.68
CA LEU A 181 12.47 -0.31 -5.15
C LEU A 181 13.22 -1.60 -4.85
N GLN A 182 14.16 -1.94 -5.72
CA GLN A 182 15.13 -3.01 -5.50
C GLN A 182 16.53 -2.55 -5.89
N SER A 183 17.53 -2.98 -5.13
CA SER A 183 18.93 -2.76 -5.46
C SER A 183 19.76 -4.03 -5.21
N PRO A 184 20.51 -4.52 -6.21
CA PRO A 184 21.51 -5.56 -6.02
C PRO A 184 22.64 -5.15 -5.06
N GLU A 185 22.96 -3.86 -4.96
CA GLU A 185 23.94 -3.30 -4.03
C GLU A 185 23.52 -3.56 -2.59
N ALA A 186 22.23 -3.40 -2.27
CA ALA A 186 21.70 -3.67 -0.93
C ALA A 186 21.88 -5.13 -0.49
N VAL A 187 21.80 -6.09 -1.40
CA VAL A 187 22.07 -7.50 -1.09
C VAL A 187 23.55 -7.74 -0.77
N ARG A 188 24.45 -7.12 -1.55
CA ARG A 188 25.89 -7.21 -1.34
C ARG A 188 26.32 -6.56 -0.04
N GLU A 189 25.79 -5.37 0.25
CA GLU A 189 26.05 -4.65 1.48
C GLU A 189 25.52 -5.43 2.69
N ALA A 190 24.29 -5.94 2.64
CA ALA A 190 23.73 -6.77 3.70
C ALA A 190 24.62 -7.98 4.04
N SER A 191 25.19 -8.64 3.03
CA SER A 191 26.09 -9.79 3.21
C SER A 191 27.34 -9.42 4.03
N ALA A 192 27.88 -8.21 3.85
CA ALA A 192 29.00 -7.69 4.64
C ALA A 192 28.60 -7.31 6.09
N HIS A 193 27.30 -7.17 6.35
CA HIS A 193 26.75 -6.72 7.63
C HIS A 193 25.85 -7.78 8.30
N GLY A 194 26.24 -9.06 8.16
CA GLY A 194 25.57 -10.16 8.86
C GLY A 194 24.15 -10.43 8.35
N GLU A 195 23.91 -10.22 7.06
CA GLU A 195 22.64 -10.38 6.36
C GLU A 195 21.57 -9.35 6.77
N ARG A 196 21.99 -8.20 7.29
CA ARG A 196 21.13 -7.08 7.71
C ARG A 196 21.22 -5.92 6.71
N PRO A 197 20.23 -5.77 5.81
CA PRO A 197 20.27 -4.71 4.81
C PRO A 197 20.17 -3.33 5.44
N ARG A 198 20.83 -2.35 4.83
CA ARG A 198 20.71 -0.93 5.17
C ARG A 198 19.44 -0.33 4.57
N VAL A 199 18.75 0.50 5.34
CA VAL A 199 17.62 1.34 4.92
C VAL A 199 17.92 2.77 5.33
N ASP A 200 17.97 3.66 4.35
CA ASP A 200 18.07 5.09 4.57
C ASP A 200 16.66 5.70 4.47
N VAL A 201 16.27 6.49 5.47
CA VAL A 201 14.92 7.05 5.61
C VAL A 201 14.97 8.53 5.27
N GLN A 202 14.22 8.94 4.24
CA GLN A 202 14.16 10.32 3.77
C GLN A 202 13.67 11.26 4.89
N TRP A 203 14.35 12.40 5.06
CA TRP A 203 14.02 13.36 6.11
C TRP A 203 12.58 13.86 5.98
N GLY A 204 11.80 13.76 7.06
CA GLY A 204 10.45 14.31 7.20
C GLY A 204 9.34 13.60 6.42
N LYS A 205 9.66 12.89 5.33
CA LYS A 205 8.71 12.16 4.47
C LYS A 205 8.83 10.64 4.54
N HIS A 206 9.91 10.16 5.14
CA HIS A 206 10.23 8.76 5.41
C HIS A 206 10.25 7.76 4.25
N GLY A 207 10.27 8.20 2.99
CA GLY A 207 10.55 7.30 1.86
C GLY A 207 11.78 6.43 2.12
N SER A 208 11.61 5.11 2.06
CA SER A 208 12.68 4.15 2.40
C SER A 208 13.57 3.86 1.20
N LEU A 209 14.85 4.17 1.33
CA LEU A 209 15.87 4.06 0.29
C LEU A 209 16.77 2.84 0.58
N PRO A 210 16.99 1.92 -0.39
CA PRO A 210 17.97 0.85 -0.23
C PRO A 210 19.40 1.38 -0.45
N GLU A 211 20.42 0.61 -0.07
CA GLU A 211 21.80 0.90 -0.50
C GLU A 211 21.88 1.05 -2.04
N GLY A 212 22.73 1.94 -2.55
CA GLY A 212 22.87 2.18 -4.00
C GLY A 212 21.69 2.92 -4.65
N TRP A 213 20.74 3.42 -3.86
CA TRP A 213 19.53 4.11 -4.32
C TRP A 213 19.79 5.20 -5.36
N GLN A 214 20.93 5.90 -5.29
CA GLN A 214 21.22 7.08 -6.12
C GLN A 214 21.14 6.80 -7.62
N GLN A 215 21.40 5.56 -8.04
CA GLN A 215 21.43 5.17 -9.46
C GLN A 215 20.13 4.49 -9.91
N LEU A 216 19.19 4.23 -8.99
CA LEU A 216 17.94 3.56 -9.34
C LEU A 216 17.10 4.45 -10.25
N ALA A 217 16.59 3.87 -11.33
CA ALA A 217 15.72 4.56 -12.25
C ALA A 217 14.34 4.79 -11.62
N LEU A 218 13.79 5.99 -11.82
CA LEU A 218 12.45 6.33 -11.40
C LEU A 218 11.83 7.30 -12.42
N THR A 219 10.56 7.08 -12.73
CA THR A 219 9.76 7.99 -13.56
C THR A 219 8.74 8.71 -12.68
N PRO A 220 8.84 10.04 -12.54
CA PRO A 220 7.83 10.81 -11.82
C PRO A 220 6.48 10.79 -12.53
N ASN A 221 5.40 10.77 -11.77
CA ASN A 221 4.02 10.81 -12.25
C ASN A 221 3.27 12.03 -11.70
N LEU A 222 2.04 12.24 -12.16
CA LEU A 222 1.24 13.41 -11.76
C LEU A 222 0.82 13.40 -10.28
N GLY A 223 0.86 12.23 -9.64
CA GLY A 223 0.54 12.07 -8.21
C GLY A 223 1.67 12.48 -7.28
N ASP A 224 2.90 12.63 -7.77
CA ASP A 224 4.04 13.01 -6.95
C ASP A 224 3.87 14.42 -6.35
N VAL A 225 4.20 14.55 -5.07
CA VAL A 225 4.14 15.83 -4.33
C VAL A 225 5.17 16.81 -4.90
N GLU A 226 6.34 16.29 -5.30
CA GLU A 226 7.47 17.00 -5.88
C GLU A 226 7.32 17.34 -7.36
N ARG A 227 6.17 17.09 -7.98
CA ARG A 227 5.97 17.28 -9.44
C ARG A 227 6.35 18.67 -9.96
N LYS A 228 6.36 19.72 -9.12
CA LYS A 228 6.82 21.08 -9.49
C LYS A 228 8.34 21.14 -9.77
N TYR A 229 9.10 20.24 -9.17
CA TYR A 229 10.56 20.14 -9.22
C TYR A 229 11.04 19.03 -10.17
N LEU A 230 10.11 18.30 -10.77
CA LEU A 230 10.37 17.11 -11.57
C LEU A 230 9.78 17.25 -12.97
N GLU A 231 10.48 16.70 -13.96
CA GLU A 231 9.91 16.51 -15.29
C GLU A 231 9.06 15.24 -15.33
N VAL A 232 7.75 15.40 -15.09
CA VAL A 232 6.78 14.29 -15.09
C VAL A 232 6.83 13.50 -16.40
N GLY A 233 6.87 12.17 -16.30
CA GLY A 233 6.91 11.25 -17.44
C GLY A 233 8.31 11.04 -18.06
N ARG A 234 9.32 11.81 -17.65
CA ARG A 234 10.71 11.59 -18.06
C ARG A 234 11.41 10.70 -17.03
N ALA A 235 12.00 9.60 -17.50
CA ALA A 235 12.82 8.75 -16.65
C ALA A 235 14.04 9.54 -16.15
N GLY A 236 14.28 9.50 -14.84
CA GLY A 236 15.44 10.07 -14.17
C GLY A 236 16.00 9.09 -13.15
N THR A 237 16.83 9.58 -12.25
CA THR A 237 17.33 8.80 -11.12
C THR A 237 16.58 9.13 -9.84
N LEU A 238 16.59 8.20 -8.89
CA LEU A 238 16.10 8.43 -7.55
C LEU A 238 16.93 9.49 -6.80
N ARG A 239 18.19 9.73 -7.22
CA ARG A 239 18.97 10.91 -6.81
C ARG A 239 18.30 12.22 -7.22
N ASP A 240 17.87 12.32 -8.48
CA ASP A 240 17.20 13.53 -8.98
C ASP A 240 15.87 13.75 -8.25
N TYR A 241 15.12 12.66 -8.01
CA TYR A 241 13.88 12.71 -7.22
C TYR A 241 14.13 13.18 -5.79
N ASN A 242 15.11 12.58 -5.11
CA ASN A 242 15.40 12.94 -3.72
C ASN A 242 15.97 14.37 -3.62
N PHE A 243 16.68 14.84 -4.64
CA PHE A 243 17.12 16.24 -4.74
C PHE A 243 15.94 17.21 -4.93
N ALA A 244 14.93 16.81 -5.71
CA ALA A 244 13.68 17.56 -5.82
C ALA A 244 12.93 17.65 -4.47
N THR A 245 12.88 16.55 -3.70
CA THR A 245 12.33 16.57 -2.34
C THR A 245 13.13 17.51 -1.44
N TYR A 246 14.46 17.46 -1.48
CA TYR A 246 15.31 18.40 -0.74
C TYR A 246 14.96 19.84 -1.08
N ARG A 247 14.89 20.18 -2.37
CA ARG A 247 14.52 21.54 -2.79
C ARG A 247 13.16 21.96 -2.28
N LYS A 248 12.14 21.10 -2.38
CA LYS A 248 10.82 21.37 -1.80
C LYS A 248 10.92 21.67 -0.31
N LEU A 249 11.57 20.80 0.46
CA LEU A 249 11.62 20.92 1.91
C LEU A 249 12.60 21.99 2.41
N HIS A 250 13.58 22.40 1.61
CA HIS A 250 14.55 23.45 1.94
C HIS A 250 14.06 24.84 1.51
N ASP A 251 13.52 24.95 0.29
CA ASP A 251 13.10 26.23 -0.29
C ASP A 251 11.69 26.63 0.19
N GLU A 252 10.71 25.71 0.16
CA GLU A 252 9.32 25.96 0.55
C GLU A 252 9.02 25.56 2.00
N GLY A 253 9.61 24.46 2.47
CA GLY A 253 9.37 23.92 3.80
C GLY A 253 8.17 22.98 3.88
N ARG A 254 7.64 22.82 5.09
CA ARG A 254 6.50 21.96 5.39
C ARG A 254 5.20 22.48 4.78
N GLU A 255 4.27 21.59 4.50
CA GLU A 255 2.90 21.98 4.15
C GLU A 255 2.13 22.48 5.37
N GLN A 256 1.08 23.29 5.11
CA GLN A 256 0.09 23.71 6.12
C GLN A 256 0.71 24.28 7.42
N ALA A 257 1.62 25.25 7.30
CA ALA A 257 2.40 25.76 8.43
C ALA A 257 1.59 26.32 9.62
N SER A 258 0.32 26.70 9.40
CA SER A 258 -0.61 27.17 10.43
C SER A 258 -1.40 26.05 11.12
N HIS A 259 -1.23 24.78 10.71
CA HIS A 259 -1.96 23.66 11.30
C HIS A 259 -1.43 23.38 12.71
N PRO A 260 -2.30 23.19 13.73
CA PRO A 260 -1.87 23.05 15.13
C PRO A 260 -0.85 21.94 15.39
N ARG A 261 -0.95 20.79 14.69
CA ARG A 261 0.01 19.68 14.83
C ARG A 261 1.43 20.06 14.42
N THR A 262 1.58 21.02 13.49
CA THR A 262 2.88 21.44 12.99
C THR A 262 3.60 22.43 13.90
N ALA A 263 2.96 22.91 14.97
CA ALA A 263 3.52 23.97 15.82
C ALA A 263 4.92 23.63 16.39
N ALA A 264 5.16 22.35 16.69
CA ALA A 264 6.44 21.85 17.20
C ALA A 264 7.38 21.30 16.10
N TRP A 265 6.91 21.20 14.86
CA TRP A 265 7.72 20.67 13.77
C TRP A 265 8.73 21.71 13.27
N PRO A 266 9.82 21.30 12.61
CA PRO A 266 10.64 22.20 11.82
C PRO A 266 9.81 22.90 10.74
N VAL A 267 10.11 24.17 10.44
CA VAL A 267 9.44 24.89 9.34
C VAL A 267 9.92 24.35 7.99
N ARG A 268 11.20 24.00 7.90
CA ARG A 268 11.88 23.53 6.69
C ARG A 268 13.14 22.75 7.08
N PHE A 269 13.79 22.15 6.08
CA PHE A 269 15.12 21.58 6.25
C PHE A 269 16.19 22.67 6.10
N GLU A 270 16.96 22.97 7.16
CA GLU A 270 17.96 24.05 7.14
C GLU A 270 19.36 23.62 6.64
N GLY A 271 19.62 22.33 6.50
CA GLY A 271 20.92 21.80 6.08
C GLY A 271 21.18 21.93 4.59
N SER A 272 22.42 21.60 4.17
CA SER A 272 22.79 21.46 2.77
C SER A 272 22.26 20.14 2.17
N TRP A 273 22.34 19.98 0.86
CA TRP A 273 22.04 18.70 0.20
C TRP A 273 22.89 17.55 0.77
N ASP A 274 24.16 17.79 1.06
CA ASP A 274 25.05 16.78 1.64
C ASP A 274 24.61 16.38 3.06
N ASP A 275 23.99 17.30 3.81
CA ASP A 275 23.40 16.98 5.10
C ASP A 275 22.08 16.20 4.94
N PHE A 276 21.28 16.53 3.92
CA PHE A 276 20.00 15.88 3.63
C PHE A 276 20.14 14.40 3.26
N ILE A 277 21.26 14.02 2.66
CA ILE A 277 21.56 12.62 2.32
C ILE A 277 22.57 11.97 3.28
N ARG A 278 22.86 12.61 4.41
CA ARG A 278 23.70 12.04 5.46
C ARG A 278 22.83 11.30 6.47
N PHE A 279 22.63 10.02 6.21
CA PHE A 279 21.87 9.11 7.08
C PHE A 279 22.78 8.49 8.15
N ASP A 280 23.11 9.29 9.17
CA ASP A 280 24.07 8.94 10.23
C ASP A 280 23.45 8.70 11.62
N ARG A 281 22.11 8.78 11.74
CA ARG A 281 21.37 8.43 12.95
C ARG A 281 20.76 7.04 12.82
N GLU A 282 21.38 6.04 13.43
CA GLU A 282 20.80 4.68 13.52
C GLU A 282 19.54 4.70 14.39
N VAL A 283 18.46 4.13 13.85
CA VAL A 283 17.21 3.86 14.57
C VAL A 283 17.29 2.43 15.12
N PRO A 284 17.08 2.21 16.43
CA PRO A 284 17.23 0.89 17.07
C PRO A 284 16.05 -0.05 16.77
N TYR A 285 15.77 -0.28 15.48
CA TYR A 285 14.61 -1.05 15.01
C TYR A 285 14.62 -2.49 15.50
N ARG A 286 15.76 -3.18 15.38
CA ARG A 286 15.91 -4.56 15.85
C ARG A 286 15.71 -4.67 17.37
N ASP A 287 16.18 -3.69 18.13
CA ASP A 287 16.01 -3.69 19.58
C ASP A 287 14.55 -3.48 19.96
N ARG A 288 13.80 -2.66 19.21
CA ARG A 288 12.34 -2.53 19.37
C ARG A 288 11.62 -3.84 19.13
N LEU A 289 12.01 -4.61 18.12
CA LEU A 289 11.46 -5.97 17.91
C LEU A 289 11.77 -6.91 19.08
N LEU A 290 12.99 -6.84 19.64
CA LEU A 290 13.41 -7.66 20.78
C LEU A 290 12.72 -7.26 22.09
N ALA A 291 12.44 -5.97 22.29
CA ALA A 291 11.86 -5.40 23.51
C ALA A 291 10.32 -5.52 23.60
N GLY A 292 9.70 -6.34 22.75
CA GLY A 292 8.25 -6.56 22.74
C GLY A 292 7.54 -6.04 21.49
N GLY A 293 8.27 -5.70 20.41
CA GLY A 293 7.67 -5.46 19.10
C GLY A 293 6.87 -6.66 18.60
N ALA A 294 5.87 -6.39 17.75
CA ALA A 294 4.96 -7.43 17.29
C ALA A 294 5.62 -8.30 16.22
N LEU A 295 5.58 -9.62 16.43
CA LEU A 295 6.06 -10.62 15.47
C LEU A 295 4.90 -11.53 15.09
N ALA A 296 4.69 -11.75 13.80
CA ALA A 296 3.60 -12.58 13.31
C ALA A 296 4.00 -13.41 12.10
N VAL A 297 3.17 -14.40 11.79
CA VAL A 297 3.18 -15.10 10.51
C VAL A 297 1.79 -15.03 9.92
N SER A 298 1.69 -14.51 8.70
CA SER A 298 0.43 -14.39 7.96
C SER A 298 0.71 -14.06 6.49
N ARG A 299 -0.29 -14.29 5.63
CA ARG A 299 -0.34 -13.70 4.28
C ARG A 299 -0.85 -12.25 4.30
N TRP A 300 -1.51 -11.83 5.37
CA TRP A 300 -2.30 -10.60 5.48
C TRP A 300 -1.71 -9.66 6.53
N ASN A 301 -0.63 -8.98 6.18
CA ASN A 301 0.03 -7.98 7.01
C ASN A 301 -0.96 -6.90 7.46
N ASN A 302 -1.76 -6.31 6.57
CA ASN A 302 -2.68 -5.23 6.98
C ASN A 302 -3.68 -5.70 8.05
N ALA A 303 -4.20 -6.91 7.90
CA ALA A 303 -5.11 -7.50 8.88
C ALA A 303 -4.41 -7.76 10.23
N VAL A 304 -3.17 -8.27 10.19
CA VAL A 304 -2.34 -8.49 11.39
C VAL A 304 -1.98 -7.18 12.09
N LEU A 305 -1.61 -6.16 11.34
CA LEU A 305 -1.26 -4.85 11.85
C LEU A 305 -2.44 -4.27 12.62
N GLN A 306 -3.61 -4.24 11.98
CA GLN A 306 -4.82 -3.63 12.52
C GLN A 306 -5.36 -4.40 13.74
N GLN A 307 -5.48 -5.72 13.63
CA GLN A 307 -6.22 -6.52 14.62
C GLN A 307 -5.37 -6.98 15.81
N ARG A 308 -4.04 -7.05 15.64
CA ARG A 308 -3.16 -7.74 16.60
C ARG A 308 -1.91 -6.98 17.01
N SER A 309 -1.48 -5.99 16.23
CA SER A 309 -0.13 -5.42 16.41
C SER A 309 -0.15 -3.96 16.85
N LEU A 310 -1.09 -3.17 16.34
CA LEU A 310 -1.16 -1.73 16.59
C LEU A 310 -2.36 -1.38 17.48
N ALA A 311 -2.19 -0.38 18.32
CA ALA A 311 -3.26 0.21 19.12
C ALA A 311 -3.88 1.47 18.48
N PHE A 312 -3.47 1.78 17.25
CA PHE A 312 -3.83 3.00 16.52
C PHE A 312 -4.02 2.68 15.02
N ASN A 313 -4.71 3.57 14.31
CA ASN A 313 -4.94 3.44 12.86
C ASN A 313 -3.64 3.61 12.05
N PHE A 314 -3.58 3.12 10.83
CA PHE A 314 -2.43 3.34 9.95
C PHE A 314 -2.89 3.38 8.50
N ARG A 315 -2.06 3.90 7.58
CA ARG A 315 -2.37 3.81 6.15
C ARG A 315 -2.04 2.40 5.63
N PRO A 316 -3.02 1.63 5.10
CA PRO A 316 -2.74 0.28 4.60
C PRO A 316 -1.83 0.34 3.38
N LYS A 317 -0.89 -0.60 3.29
CA LYS A 317 0.10 -0.71 2.19
C LYS A 317 0.11 -2.14 1.62
N THR A 318 0.76 -2.31 0.48
CA THR A 318 0.89 -3.61 -0.21
C THR A 318 1.29 -4.73 0.75
N GLU A 319 0.67 -5.90 0.63
CA GLU A 319 1.02 -7.05 1.46
C GLU A 319 2.45 -7.54 1.18
N TRP A 320 2.76 -7.84 -0.08
CA TRP A 320 4.04 -8.41 -0.48
C TRP A 320 4.55 -7.78 -1.77
N PRO A 321 5.87 -7.69 -1.98
CA PRO A 321 6.41 -7.16 -3.21
C PRO A 321 6.06 -8.09 -4.36
N ASP A 322 5.72 -7.48 -5.50
CA ASP A 322 5.33 -8.22 -6.68
C ASP A 322 6.43 -9.15 -7.18
N ARG A 323 5.99 -10.30 -7.69
CA ARG A 323 6.79 -11.14 -8.56
C ARG A 323 5.92 -11.64 -9.69
N ARG A 324 6.26 -11.27 -10.93
CA ARG A 324 5.89 -12.07 -12.10
C ARG A 324 6.78 -13.32 -12.09
N ALA A 325 6.50 -14.25 -11.19
CA ALA A 325 7.16 -15.54 -11.22
C ALA A 325 6.60 -16.33 -12.41
N ALA A 326 7.42 -17.12 -13.09
CA ALA A 326 6.89 -18.04 -14.07
C ALA A 326 5.90 -19.00 -13.37
N GLY A 327 4.62 -18.91 -13.74
CA GLY A 327 3.55 -19.71 -13.15
C GLY A 327 2.75 -19.07 -12.00
N SER A 328 2.93 -17.78 -11.68
CA SER A 328 1.99 -17.08 -10.77
C SER A 328 0.59 -17.05 -11.37
N THR A 329 -0.42 -17.35 -10.55
CA THR A 329 -1.81 -17.13 -10.94
C THR A 329 -2.17 -15.66 -10.72
N LEU A 330 -3.24 -15.20 -11.38
CA LEU A 330 -3.75 -13.84 -11.15
C LEU A 330 -4.22 -13.66 -9.69
N ASP A 331 -4.76 -14.69 -9.06
CA ASP A 331 -5.17 -14.60 -7.66
C ASP A 331 -3.95 -14.42 -6.72
N ASP A 332 -2.81 -15.06 -7.03
CA ASP A 332 -1.55 -14.83 -6.31
C ASP A 332 -1.06 -13.38 -6.47
N GLU A 333 -1.21 -12.80 -7.66
CA GLU A 333 -0.85 -11.41 -7.94
C GLU A 333 -1.77 -10.46 -7.18
N LEU A 334 -3.08 -10.73 -7.16
CA LEU A 334 -4.07 -9.93 -6.43
C LEU A 334 -3.88 -9.99 -4.92
N GLU A 335 -3.52 -11.15 -4.37
CA GLU A 335 -3.21 -11.32 -2.94
C GLU A 335 -2.04 -10.43 -2.53
N ARG A 336 -0.91 -10.53 -3.24
CA ARG A 336 0.29 -9.73 -2.92
C ARG A 336 0.01 -8.23 -3.01
N ARG A 337 -0.84 -7.84 -3.95
CA ARG A 337 -1.15 -6.44 -4.29
C ARG A 337 -2.23 -5.80 -3.42
N VAL A 338 -2.88 -6.52 -2.51
CA VAL A 338 -3.79 -5.88 -1.54
C VAL A 338 -3.04 -4.75 -0.85
N GLY A 339 -3.49 -3.51 -1.00
CA GLY A 339 -2.79 -2.33 -0.45
C GLY A 339 -1.82 -1.59 -1.39
N ALA A 340 -1.64 -2.04 -2.64
CA ALA A 340 -0.81 -1.34 -3.61
C ALA A 340 -1.41 -0.01 -4.06
N ALA A 341 -0.53 0.99 -4.23
CA ALA A 341 -0.88 2.29 -4.76
C ALA A 341 -1.23 2.21 -6.26
N SER A 342 -1.83 3.28 -6.77
CA SER A 342 -2.58 3.43 -8.03
C SER A 342 -1.88 3.11 -9.35
N GLU A 343 -0.66 2.58 -9.35
CA GLU A 343 0.05 2.19 -10.57
C GLU A 343 0.36 0.70 -10.57
N GLY A 344 -0.41 -0.07 -11.35
CA GLY A 344 0.10 -1.29 -11.97
C GLY A 344 -0.46 -2.62 -11.50
N ILE A 345 -1.66 -2.67 -10.92
CA ILE A 345 -2.33 -3.96 -10.63
C ILE A 345 -2.70 -4.70 -11.91
N MET A 346 -3.03 -3.97 -12.98
CA MET A 346 -3.17 -4.50 -14.34
C MET A 346 -2.26 -3.75 -15.30
N GLY A 347 -1.86 -4.42 -16.39
CA GLY A 347 -1.15 -3.71 -17.47
C GLY A 347 -2.01 -2.54 -17.97
N ARG A 348 -1.40 -1.43 -18.40
CA ARG A 348 -2.17 -0.25 -18.89
C ARG A 348 -3.20 -0.62 -19.96
N GLU A 349 -2.91 -1.61 -20.79
CA GLU A 349 -3.83 -2.11 -21.83
C GLU A 349 -4.98 -2.94 -21.25
N GLU A 350 -4.71 -3.79 -20.25
CA GLU A 350 -5.72 -4.62 -19.58
C GLU A 350 -6.66 -3.75 -18.74
N ALA A 351 -6.11 -2.79 -17.99
CA ALA A 351 -6.88 -1.79 -17.25
C ALA A 351 -7.76 -0.98 -18.21
N ARG A 352 -7.23 -0.60 -19.39
CA ARG A 352 -7.99 0.09 -20.42
C ARG A 352 -9.12 -0.76 -21.00
N ASP A 353 -8.86 -2.02 -21.37
CA ASP A 353 -9.90 -2.93 -21.88
C ASP A 353 -11.00 -3.16 -20.85
N LEU A 354 -10.63 -3.35 -19.58
CA LEU A 354 -11.58 -3.46 -18.48
C LEU A 354 -12.39 -2.18 -18.29
N ARG A 355 -11.78 -1.00 -18.37
CA ARG A 355 -12.48 0.30 -18.30
C ARG A 355 -13.43 0.49 -19.48
N GLU A 356 -13.01 0.14 -20.70
CA GLU A 356 -13.84 0.24 -21.90
C GLU A 356 -15.06 -0.69 -21.81
N ARG A 357 -14.88 -1.95 -21.37
CA ARG A 357 -15.96 -2.90 -21.08
C ARG A 357 -16.83 -2.50 -19.89
N ALA A 358 -16.23 -1.82 -18.92
CA ALA A 358 -16.93 -1.33 -17.75
C ALA A 358 -17.82 -0.16 -18.15
N CYS A 359 -17.35 0.84 -18.92
CA CYS A 359 -18.18 1.96 -19.36
C CYS A 359 -19.48 1.51 -20.07
N SER A 360 -19.43 0.47 -20.90
CA SER A 360 -20.62 -0.11 -21.53
C SER A 360 -21.54 -0.86 -20.55
N ALA A 361 -21.01 -1.34 -19.44
CA ALA A 361 -21.74 -2.08 -18.40
C ALA A 361 -22.18 -1.21 -17.21
N THR A 362 -21.39 -0.21 -16.80
CA THR A 362 -21.62 0.67 -15.65
C THR A 362 -22.81 1.58 -15.86
N ASP A 363 -23.11 2.02 -17.07
CA ASP A 363 -24.37 2.73 -17.33
C ASP A 363 -25.59 1.87 -16.97
N ARG A 364 -25.51 0.55 -17.21
CA ARG A 364 -26.55 -0.43 -16.89
C ARG A 364 -26.48 -0.90 -15.43
N PHE A 365 -25.28 -1.02 -14.88
CA PHE A 365 -25.02 -1.50 -13.52
C PHE A 365 -25.26 -0.40 -12.47
N ALA A 366 -24.79 0.82 -12.69
CA ALA A 366 -25.12 1.99 -11.89
C ALA A 366 -26.61 2.31 -11.95
N ALA A 367 -27.29 2.11 -13.10
CA ALA A 367 -28.76 2.17 -13.15
C ALA A 367 -29.42 1.08 -12.27
N ARG A 368 -28.91 -0.15 -12.26
CA ARG A 368 -29.39 -1.24 -11.40
C ARG A 368 -29.09 -1.03 -9.90
N ILE A 369 -27.90 -0.57 -9.54
CA ILE A 369 -27.53 -0.24 -8.17
C ILE A 369 -28.38 0.94 -7.67
N ARG A 370 -28.56 1.99 -8.49
CA ARG A 370 -29.46 3.11 -8.17
C ARG A 370 -30.91 2.63 -7.99
N ALA A 371 -31.36 1.65 -8.76
CA ALA A 371 -32.69 1.06 -8.64
C ALA A 371 -32.85 0.06 -7.48
N ALA A 372 -31.76 -0.50 -6.95
CA ALA A 372 -31.77 -1.52 -5.90
C ALA A 372 -31.67 -0.97 -4.47
N ARG A 373 -31.58 0.36 -4.29
CA ARG A 373 -31.64 0.99 -2.96
C ARG A 373 -33.08 1.24 -2.51
N PRO A 374 -33.53 0.75 -1.34
CA PRO A 374 -34.51 1.47 -0.53
C PRO A 374 -33.82 2.52 0.37
N ALA A 375 -34.54 3.62 0.65
CA ALA A 375 -34.14 4.84 1.38
C ALA A 375 -34.26 4.70 2.93
N PRO A 376 -33.98 5.74 3.76
CA PRO A 376 -33.31 7.03 3.52
C PRO A 376 -32.02 7.20 4.36
N ALA A 377 -31.39 8.36 4.20
CA ALA A 377 -30.31 8.84 5.05
C ALA A 377 -30.68 8.82 6.54
N PHE A 378 -29.67 8.57 7.36
CA PHE A 378 -29.75 8.69 8.82
C PHE A 378 -30.07 10.15 9.17
N GLU A 379 -31.32 10.45 9.53
CA GLU A 379 -31.67 11.69 10.21
C GLU A 379 -31.14 11.62 11.65
N LEU A 380 -30.16 12.47 11.97
CA LEU A 380 -29.75 12.69 13.35
C LEU A 380 -30.97 13.25 14.11
N PRO A 381 -31.40 12.64 15.23
CA PRO A 381 -32.36 13.29 16.09
C PRO A 381 -31.72 14.58 16.61
N ALA A 382 -32.40 15.71 16.39
CA ALA A 382 -32.06 16.98 17.01
C ALA A 382 -32.31 16.90 18.52
N LEU A 383 -31.42 16.23 19.25
CA LEU A 383 -31.35 16.31 20.70
C LEU A 383 -30.53 17.55 21.06
N SER A 384 -31.26 18.67 21.15
CA SER A 384 -30.87 19.85 21.91
C SER A 384 -30.72 19.47 23.38
N LEU A 385 -29.56 18.92 23.75
CA LEU A 385 -29.14 18.71 25.14
C LEU A 385 -28.28 19.87 25.65
N PHE A 386 -28.59 21.10 25.26
CA PHE A 386 -28.15 22.28 25.98
C PHE A 386 -29.20 23.38 25.85
N ARG A 387 -29.94 23.60 26.93
CA ARG A 387 -30.51 24.89 27.31
C ARG A 387 -30.19 25.10 28.80
N PRO A 388 -29.99 26.36 29.20
CA PRO A 388 -28.87 26.84 30.04
C PRO A 388 -28.83 26.31 31.46
#